data_AF-A0A1Z8QDE9-F1
#
_entry.id   AF-A0A1Z8QDE9-F1
#
_cell.length_a   1.000
_cell.length_b   1.000
_cell.length_c   1.000
_cell.angle_alpha   90.00
_cell.angle_beta   90.00
_cell.angle_gamma   90.00
#
_symmetry.space_group_name_H-M   'P 1'
#
loop_
_entity.id
_entity.type
_entity.pdbx_description
1 polymer ?
#
loop_
_entity_poly.entity_id
_entity_poly.type
_entity_poly.pdbx_seq_one_letter_code
_entity_poly.pdbx_strand_id
1 'polypeptide(L)'
;MGNEPVAEEMPPDWNDFPEIVKFAINTFNMLGDRVYPDIGYIGKDYTNLPHYIEVYDIEDKEYFLQILSWLDSRAIKKSSEQLKREYDKMKRQSSGKRNQTNIKG
;
A
#
# COMPACT_ATOMS: atom_id res chain seq x y z
N MET A 1 2.12 -25.87 28.82
CA MET A 1 3.49 -25.46 28.52
C MET A 1 3.39 -24.40 27.44
N GLY A 2 3.34 -23.12 27.85
CA GLY A 2 3.44 -22.00 26.95
C GLY A 2 4.89 -21.53 26.98
N ASN A 3 5.53 -21.44 25.83
CA ASN A 3 6.85 -20.84 25.74
C ASN A 3 6.71 -19.37 26.17
N GLU A 4 7.59 -18.90 27.04
CA GLU A 4 7.68 -17.47 27.32
C GLU A 4 8.03 -16.74 26.01
N PRO A 5 7.35 -15.63 25.66
CA PRO A 5 7.66 -14.88 24.46
C PRO A 5 9.13 -14.47 24.49
N VAL A 6 9.90 -14.93 23.52
CA VAL A 6 11.29 -14.49 23.37
C VAL A 6 11.22 -13.02 22.97
N ALA A 7 11.77 -12.11 23.77
CA ALA A 7 11.70 -10.67 23.52
C ALA A 7 12.26 -10.28 22.14
N GLU A 8 13.20 -11.08 21.61
CA GLU A 8 13.82 -10.93 20.29
C GLU A 8 12.89 -11.35 19.12
N GLU A 9 11.82 -12.10 19.39
CA GLU A 9 10.80 -12.49 18.42
C GLU A 9 9.60 -11.52 18.38
N MET A 10 9.59 -10.52 19.27
CA MET A 10 8.55 -9.50 19.25
C MET A 10 8.73 -8.58 18.04
N PRO A 11 7.66 -8.30 17.28
CA PRO A 11 7.73 -7.32 16.20
C PRO A 11 8.07 -5.94 16.80
N PRO A 12 8.88 -5.13 16.10
CA PRO A 12 9.20 -3.78 16.57
C PRO A 12 7.93 -2.95 16.71
N ASP A 13 7.83 -2.20 17.80
CA ASP A 13 6.80 -1.21 18.04
C ASP A 13 7.04 0.04 17.17
N TRP A 14 6.02 0.87 16.99
CA TRP A 14 6.11 2.14 16.29
C TRP A 14 7.26 3.01 16.80
N ASN A 15 7.49 2.99 18.11
CA ASN A 15 8.54 3.78 18.76
C ASN A 15 9.96 3.22 18.51
N ASP A 16 10.08 1.96 18.11
CA ASP A 16 11.36 1.31 17.84
C ASP A 16 11.92 1.70 16.45
N PHE A 17 11.10 2.31 15.60
CA PHE A 17 11.56 2.78 14.29
C PHE A 17 12.34 4.10 14.39
N PRO A 18 13.39 4.26 13.57
CA PRO A 18 14.06 5.55 13.38
C PRO A 18 13.08 6.66 13.00
N GLU A 19 13.34 7.89 13.44
CA GLU A 19 12.48 9.05 13.13
C GLU A 19 12.23 9.23 11.63
N ILE A 20 13.27 9.07 10.81
CA ILE A 20 13.16 9.17 9.35
C ILE A 20 12.14 8.18 8.75
N VAL A 21 11.99 6.99 9.34
CA VAL A 21 11.00 5.99 8.91
C VAL A 21 9.60 6.44 9.30
N LYS A 22 9.43 6.93 10.54
CA LYS A 22 8.14 7.46 11.04
C LYS A 22 7.70 8.66 10.21
N PHE A 23 8.59 9.60 9.92
CA PHE A 23 8.34 10.74 9.06
C PHE A 23 8.00 10.34 7.63
N ALA A 24 8.68 9.34 7.06
CA ALA A 24 8.38 8.85 5.72
C ALA A 24 6.98 8.23 5.65
N ILE A 25 6.61 7.40 6.63
CA ILE A 25 5.27 6.80 6.69
C ILE A 25 4.19 7.87 6.86
N ASN A 26 4.41 8.85 7.75
CA ASN A 26 3.48 9.95 7.95
C ASN A 26 3.34 10.79 6.67
N THR A 27 4.45 11.15 6.04
CA THR A 27 4.46 11.89 4.78
C THR A 27 3.73 11.13 3.69
N PHE A 28 4.01 9.83 3.52
CA PHE A 28 3.33 8.97 2.58
C PHE A 28 1.80 9.01 2.79
N ASN A 29 1.33 8.90 4.02
CA ASN A 29 -0.10 8.94 4.33
C ASN A 29 -0.75 10.31 4.08
N MET A 30 0.03 11.40 4.16
CA MET A 30 -0.47 12.76 3.92
C MET A 30 -0.41 13.18 2.44
N LEU A 31 0.49 12.60 1.65
CA LEU A 31 0.56 12.85 0.21
C LEU A 31 -0.70 12.32 -0.48
N GLY A 32 -1.18 13.08 -1.48
CA GLY A 32 -2.34 12.70 -2.27
C GLY A 32 -2.08 11.45 -3.11
N ASP A 33 -3.12 10.64 -3.31
CA ASP A 33 -3.06 9.44 -4.14
C ASP A 33 -3.32 9.77 -5.61
N ARG A 34 -2.56 9.15 -6.51
CA ARG A 34 -2.86 9.12 -7.94
C ARG A 34 -3.52 7.78 -8.29
N VAL A 35 -4.74 7.86 -8.80
CA VAL A 35 -5.59 6.69 -9.10
C VAL A 35 -6.19 6.84 -10.50
N TYR A 36 -6.18 5.75 -11.28
CA TYR A 36 -6.85 5.67 -12.58
C TYR A 36 -7.90 4.55 -12.58
N PRO A 37 -9.06 4.72 -13.25
CA PRO A 37 -10.15 3.74 -13.23
C PRO A 37 -9.76 2.30 -13.61
N ASP A 38 -8.93 2.12 -14.64
CA ASP A 38 -8.60 0.78 -15.17
C ASP A 38 -7.30 0.19 -14.62
N ILE A 39 -6.51 0.99 -13.88
CA ILE A 39 -5.16 0.62 -13.39
C ILE A 39 -5.13 0.60 -11.86
N GLY A 40 -5.99 1.37 -11.20
CA GLY A 40 -6.02 1.55 -9.75
C GLY A 40 -5.00 2.57 -9.27
N TYR A 41 -4.49 2.37 -8.06
CA TYR A 41 -3.44 3.19 -7.46
C TYR A 41 -2.13 3.06 -8.24
N ILE A 42 -1.54 4.20 -8.62
CA ILE A 42 -0.28 4.26 -9.38
C ILE A 42 0.86 4.98 -8.65
N GLY A 43 0.61 5.53 -7.46
CA GLY A 43 1.62 6.21 -6.65
C GLY A 43 1.10 7.48 -5.97
N LYS A 44 1.99 8.17 -5.26
CA LYS A 44 1.71 9.46 -4.62
C LYS A 44 1.92 10.66 -5.54
N ASP A 45 1.21 11.75 -5.23
CA ASP A 45 1.49 13.06 -5.78
C ASP A 45 2.57 13.77 -4.96
N TYR A 46 3.79 13.78 -5.49
CA TYR A 46 4.97 14.33 -4.83
C TYR A 46 5.11 15.86 -4.93
N THR A 47 4.12 16.55 -5.50
CA THR A 47 4.11 18.03 -5.62
C THR A 47 4.43 18.73 -4.30
N ASN A 48 3.86 18.23 -3.18
CA ASN A 48 4.04 18.83 -1.86
C ASN A 48 5.20 18.22 -1.05
N LEU A 49 5.96 17.28 -1.61
CA LEU A 49 7.06 16.61 -0.91
C LEU A 49 8.10 17.59 -0.33
N PRO A 50 8.53 18.65 -1.06
CA PRO A 50 9.53 19.58 -0.52
C PRO A 50 9.11 20.21 0.82
N HIS A 51 7.82 20.52 0.99
CA HIS A 51 7.31 21.07 2.25
C HIS A 51 7.47 20.10 3.43
N TYR A 52 7.27 18.80 3.22
CA TYR A 52 7.45 17.81 4.27
C TYR A 52 8.92 17.59 4.61
N ILE A 53 9.81 17.63 3.61
CA ILE A 53 11.26 17.57 3.83
C ILE A 53 11.72 18.74 4.71
N GLU A 54 11.19 19.94 4.48
CA GLU A 54 11.48 21.13 5.29
C GLU A 54 10.87 21.04 6.70
N VAL A 55 9.60 20.66 6.82
CA VAL A 55 8.89 20.60 8.12
C VAL A 55 9.51 19.59 9.08
N TYR A 56 9.98 18.45 8.58
CA TYR A 56 10.61 17.42 9.40
C TYR A 56 12.14 17.54 9.49
N ASP A 57 12.72 18.59 8.89
CA ASP A 57 14.16 18.82 8.83
C ASP A 57 14.95 17.57 8.37
N ILE A 58 14.51 16.99 7.24
CA ILE A 58 15.08 15.74 6.73
C ILE A 58 16.47 16.01 6.14
N GLU A 59 17.51 15.56 6.84
CA GLU A 59 18.90 15.61 6.37
C GLU A 59 19.16 14.57 5.27
N ASP A 60 18.85 13.29 5.53
CA ASP A 60 19.04 12.18 4.58
C ASP A 60 17.84 12.04 3.63
N LYS A 61 17.82 12.92 2.63
CA LYS A 61 16.76 12.95 1.61
C LYS A 61 16.74 11.70 0.74
N GLU A 62 17.90 11.08 0.51
CA GLU A 62 18.00 9.88 -0.32
C GLU A 62 17.32 8.70 0.37
N TYR A 63 17.65 8.46 1.64
CA TYR A 63 17.04 7.37 2.40
C TYR A 63 15.53 7.61 2.61
N PHE A 64 15.14 8.87 2.87
CA PHE A 64 13.73 9.24 2.97
C PHE A 64 12.94 8.94 1.69
N LEU A 65 13.46 9.34 0.52
CA LEU A 65 12.88 9.04 -0.78
C LEU A 65 12.83 7.54 -1.06
N GLN A 66 13.86 6.79 -0.65
CA GLN A 66 13.91 5.34 -0.81
C GLN A 66 12.78 4.65 -0.03
N ILE A 67 12.51 5.09 1.20
CA ILE A 67 11.40 4.57 2.02
C ILE A 67 10.06 4.89 1.36
N LEU A 68 9.85 6.12 0.88
CA LEU A 68 8.62 6.52 0.19
C LEU A 68 8.39 5.67 -1.08
N SER A 69 9.43 5.47 -1.88
CA SER A 69 9.38 4.63 -3.08
C SER A 69 9.06 3.16 -2.77
N TRP A 70 9.61 2.64 -1.67
CA TRP A 70 9.30 1.29 -1.19
C TRP A 70 7.83 1.14 -0.76
N LEU A 71 7.30 2.11 -0.02
CA LEU A 71 5.89 2.16 0.38
C LEU A 71 4.97 2.22 -0.84
N ASP A 72 5.30 3.07 -1.80
CA ASP A 72 4.55 3.22 -3.06
C ASP A 72 4.49 1.91 -3.84
N SER A 73 5.64 1.27 -4.03
CA SER A 73 5.74 -0.01 -4.75
C SER A 73 4.86 -1.09 -4.11
N ARG A 74 4.82 -1.14 -2.78
CA ARG A 74 3.96 -2.08 -2.04
C ARG A 74 2.47 -1.76 -2.21
N ALA A 75 2.10 -0.48 -2.18
CA ALA A 75 0.73 -0.03 -2.37
C ALA A 75 0.23 -0.31 -3.80
N ILE A 76 1.05 -0.04 -4.81
CA ILE A 76 0.76 -0.34 -6.24
C ILE A 76 0.52 -1.83 -6.41
N LYS A 77 1.43 -2.68 -5.90
CA LYS A 77 1.29 -4.13 -6.00
C LYS A 77 -0.01 -4.62 -5.36
N LYS A 78 -0.32 -4.15 -4.16
CA LYS A 78 -1.56 -4.51 -3.45
C LYS A 78 -2.81 -4.09 -4.23
N SER A 79 -2.82 -2.88 -4.79
CA SER A 79 -3.92 -2.36 -5.62
C SER A 79 -4.12 -3.21 -6.88
N SER A 80 -3.05 -3.52 -7.60
CA SER A 80 -3.09 -4.34 -8.81
C SER A 80 -3.63 -5.75 -8.53
N GLU A 81 -3.16 -6.39 -7.45
CA GLU A 81 -3.64 -7.69 -7.03
C GLU A 81 -5.11 -7.68 -6.59
N GLN A 82 -5.57 -6.59 -5.98
CA GLN A 82 -6.98 -6.42 -5.62
C GLN A 82 -7.86 -6.29 -6.87
N LEU A 83 -7.50 -5.42 -7.81
CA LEU A 83 -8.23 -5.27 -9.08
C LEU A 83 -8.31 -6.59 -9.83
N LYS A 84 -7.19 -7.31 -9.97
CA LYS A 84 -7.18 -8.61 -10.63
C LYS A 84 -8.16 -9.60 -9.97
N ARG A 85 -8.19 -9.65 -8.64
CA ARG A 85 -9.13 -10.50 -7.89
C ARG A 85 -10.59 -10.11 -8.12
N GLU A 86 -10.88 -8.82 -8.19
CA GLU A 86 -12.22 -8.30 -8.48
C GLU A 86 -12.66 -8.67 -9.91
N TYR A 87 -11.79 -8.48 -10.90
CA TYR A 87 -12.04 -8.91 -12.29
C TYR A 87 -12.30 -10.42 -12.40
N ASP A 88 -11.47 -11.24 -11.78
CA ASP A 88 -11.65 -12.70 -11.78
C ASP A 88 -12.97 -13.11 -11.12
N LYS A 89 -13.37 -12.43 -10.05
CA LYS A 89 -14.66 -12.64 -9.38
C LYS A 89 -15.84 -12.28 -10.30
N MET A 90 -15.79 -11.14 -10.98
CA MET A 90 -16.84 -10.71 -11.92
C MET A 90 -16.96 -11.67 -13.12
N LYS A 91 -15.83 -12.15 -13.65
CA LYS A 91 -15.81 -13.16 -14.72
C LYS A 91 -16.49 -14.46 -14.29
N ARG A 92 -16.20 -14.96 -13.08
CA ARG A 92 -16.83 -16.19 -12.56
C ARG A 92 -18.35 -16.01 -12.36
N GLN A 93 -18.78 -14.88 -11.81
CA GLN A 93 -20.20 -14.59 -11.58
C GLN A 93 -20.98 -14.45 -12.90
N SER A 94 -20.40 -13.79 -13.91
CA SER A 94 -21.02 -13.64 -15.22
C SER A 94 -21.12 -14.98 -15.98
N SER A 95 -20.11 -15.85 -15.88
CA SER A 95 -20.17 -17.21 -16.45
C SER A 95 -21.21 -18.10 -15.75
N GLY A 96 -21.35 -18.02 -14.43
CA GLY A 96 -22.35 -18.80 -13.68
C GLY A 96 -23.81 -18.43 -13.99
N LYS A 97 -24.09 -17.16 -14.29
CA LYS A 97 -25.43 -16.70 -14.68
C LYS A 97 -25.85 -17.21 -16.07
N ARG A 98 -24.94 -17.28 -17.04
CA ARG A 98 -25.23 -17.79 -18.39
C ARG A 98 -25.71 -19.25 -18.40
N ASN A 99 -25.18 -20.08 -17.51
CA ASN A 99 -25.55 -21.50 -17.43
C ASN A 99 -26.93 -21.74 -16.79
N GLN A 100 -27.47 -20.82 -15.97
CA GLN A 100 -28.81 -21.00 -15.38
C GLN A 100 -29.95 -20.64 -16.34
N THR A 101 -29.71 -19.73 -17.29
CA THR A 101 -30.69 -19.34 -18.32
C THR A 101 -30.94 -20.40 -19.39
N ASN A 102 -30.06 -21.40 -19.54
CA ASN A 102 -30.16 -22.43 -20.58
C ASN A 102 -30.77 -23.76 -20.12
N ILE A 103 -31.27 -23.87 -18.88
CA ILE A 103 -31.84 -25.12 -18.31
C ILE A 103 -33.38 -25.06 -18.21
N LYS A 104 -34.04 -23.99 -18.69
CA LYS A 104 -35.51 -23.85 -18.68
C LYS A 104 -36.14 -23.88 -20.08
N GLY A 105 -35.65 -24.76 -20.96
CA GLY A 105 -36.24 -25.07 -22.27
C GLY A 105 -36.72 -26.50 -22.32
#